data_AF-A0A239E3Q2-F1
#
_entry.id   AF-A0A239E3Q2-F1
#
_cell.length_a   1.000
_cell.length_b   1.000
_cell.length_c   1.000
_cell.angle_alpha   90.00
_cell.angle_beta   90.00
_cell.angle_gamma   90.00
#
_symmetry.space_group_name_H-M   'P 1'
#
loop_
_entity.id
_entity.type
_entity.pdbx_description
1 polymer ?
#
loop_
_entity_poly.entity_id
_entity_poly.type
_entity_poly.pdbx_seq_one_letter_code
_entity_poly.pdbx_strand_id
1 'polypeptide(L)'
;MLAVDVRQALRAGRTVEESAARAWRFSARTVDQHGDFLLAFVDGGVCVGAFEIRGSRSDDGSGGKYLFDLAPARRFRWALGRRLPLPPGRNPARILTGQHLREFLDAEPRRAFGTGQD
;
A
#
# COMPACT_ATOMS: atom_id res chain seq x y z
N MET A 1 -5.33 6.06 0.71
CA MET A 1 -4.56 4.83 0.47
C MET A 1 -3.27 4.86 1.27
N LEU A 2 -2.97 3.77 1.97
CA LEU A 2 -1.74 3.62 2.77
C LEU A 2 -0.63 3.00 1.93
N ALA A 3 0.62 3.31 2.24
CA ALA A 3 1.78 2.64 1.66
C ALA A 3 2.86 2.38 2.72
N VAL A 4 3.48 1.21 2.68
CA VAL A 4 4.44 0.77 3.71
C VAL A 4 5.72 0.15 3.13
N ASP A 5 6.87 0.51 3.69
CA ASP A 5 8.18 0.00 3.29
C ASP A 5 8.49 -1.33 3.99
N VAL A 6 8.32 -2.45 3.28
CA VAL A 6 8.47 -3.79 3.86
C VAL A 6 9.91 -4.33 3.80
N ARG A 7 10.89 -3.55 3.30
CA ARG A 7 12.27 -4.02 3.08
C ARG A 7 12.89 -4.72 4.28
N GLN A 8 12.77 -4.13 5.46
CA GLN A 8 13.42 -4.65 6.66
C GLN A 8 12.84 -6.00 7.08
N ALA A 9 11.53 -6.17 6.95
CA ALA A 9 10.84 -7.40 7.32
C ALA A 9 11.11 -8.53 6.32
N LEU A 10 11.22 -8.22 5.02
CA LEU A 10 11.65 -9.18 4.01
C LEU A 10 13.08 -9.67 4.24
N ARG A 11 14.00 -8.78 4.63
CA ARG A 11 15.37 -9.17 5.03
C ARG A 11 15.40 -10.10 6.25
N ALA A 12 14.36 -10.06 7.08
CA ALA A 12 14.18 -10.97 8.20
C ALA A 12 13.46 -12.29 7.82
N GLY A 13 13.29 -12.57 6.52
CA GLY A 13 12.71 -13.82 6.01
C GLY A 13 11.19 -13.88 6.02
N ARG A 14 10.50 -12.75 6.24
CA ARG A 14 9.03 -12.70 6.23
C ARG A 14 8.48 -12.54 4.82
N THR A 15 7.23 -12.90 4.63
CA THR A 15 6.52 -12.62 3.37
C THR A 15 6.09 -11.15 3.27
N VAL A 16 5.75 -10.70 2.05
CA VAL A 16 5.24 -9.34 1.80
C VAL A 16 3.96 -9.08 2.58
N GLU A 17 3.04 -10.04 2.59
CA GLU A 17 1.74 -9.92 3.26
C GLU A 17 1.90 -9.83 4.78
N GLU A 18 2.67 -10.74 5.40
CA GLU A 18 2.95 -10.69 6.84
C GLU A 18 3.61 -9.38 7.28
N SER A 19 4.48 -8.83 6.41
CA SER A 19 5.16 -7.57 6.64
C SER A 19 4.21 -6.38 6.53
N ALA A 20 3.35 -6.38 5.51
CA ALA A 20 2.35 -5.36 5.27
C ALA A 20 1.28 -5.33 6.37
N ALA A 21 0.93 -6.48 6.94
CA ALA A 21 -0.12 -6.62 7.95
C ALA A 21 0.26 -6.10 9.35
N ARG A 22 1.55 -5.88 9.65
CA ARG A 22 2.00 -5.69 11.04
C ARG A 22 2.59 -4.33 11.38
N ALA A 23 2.08 -3.79 12.49
CA ALA A 23 2.70 -2.82 13.38
C ALA A 23 3.14 -1.52 12.71
N TRP A 24 2.26 -0.94 11.90
CA TRP A 24 2.50 0.36 11.26
C TRP A 24 1.97 1.49 12.11
N ARG A 25 2.77 2.55 12.25
CA ARG A 25 2.37 3.74 13.00
C ARG A 25 1.60 4.69 12.10
N PHE A 26 0.28 4.66 12.21
CA PHE A 26 -0.65 5.60 11.59
C PHE A 26 -1.53 6.22 12.67
N SER A 27 -2.00 7.45 12.45
CA SER A 27 -3.02 8.05 13.31
C SER A 27 -4.38 7.40 13.05
N ALA A 28 -5.26 7.32 14.05
CA ALA A 28 -6.61 6.77 13.89
C ALA A 28 -7.38 7.43 12.73
N ARG A 29 -7.31 8.78 12.65
CA ARG A 29 -7.88 9.57 11.55
C ARG A 29 -7.32 9.18 10.17
N THR A 30 -6.05 8.83 10.08
CA THR A 30 -5.43 8.39 8.83
C THR A 30 -5.97 7.04 8.39
N VAL A 31 -6.10 6.10 9.34
CA VAL A 31 -6.65 4.77 9.05
C VAL A 31 -8.10 4.89 8.60
N ASP A 32 -8.90 5.70 9.30
CA ASP A 32 -10.30 5.97 8.94
C ASP A 32 -10.46 6.58 7.54
N GLN A 33 -9.65 7.59 7.18
CA GLN A 33 -9.81 8.32 5.92
C GLN A 33 -9.15 7.67 4.71
N HIS A 34 -8.19 6.78 4.92
CA HIS A 34 -7.29 6.30 3.86
C HIS A 34 -7.05 4.79 3.88
N GLY A 35 -7.63 4.08 4.84
CA GLY A 35 -7.41 2.67 5.14
C GLY A 35 -8.29 1.71 4.34
N ASP A 36 -8.65 2.04 3.10
CA ASP A 36 -9.31 1.08 2.20
C ASP A 36 -8.31 0.12 1.54
N PHE A 37 -7.12 0.64 1.22
CA PHE A 37 -6.09 -0.07 0.47
C PHE A 37 -4.70 0.22 1.05
N LEU A 38 -3.84 -0.80 1.01
CA LEU A 38 -2.44 -0.74 1.42
C LEU A 38 -1.54 -1.24 0.30
N LEU A 39 -0.53 -0.43 -0.04
CA LEU A 39 0.54 -0.81 -0.97
C LEU A 39 1.83 -1.11 -0.20
N ALA A 40 2.40 -2.29 -0.41
CA ALA A 40 3.71 -2.63 0.12
C ALA A 40 4.78 -2.27 -0.91
N PHE A 41 5.85 -1.60 -0.48
CA PHE A 41 6.94 -1.22 -1.36
C PHE A 41 8.32 -1.51 -0.79
N VAL A 42 9.31 -1.52 -1.67
CA VAL A 42 10.75 -1.65 -1.37
C VAL A 42 11.57 -0.66 -2.20
N ASP A 43 12.88 -0.64 -1.98
CA ASP A 43 13.88 0.09 -2.78
C ASP A 43 13.49 1.50 -3.21
N GLY A 44 13.01 2.28 -2.23
CA GLY A 44 12.64 3.68 -2.43
C GLY A 44 11.33 3.89 -3.20
N GLY A 45 10.50 2.86 -3.35
CA GLY A 45 9.12 2.98 -3.83
C GLY A 45 8.66 1.93 -4.83
N VAL A 46 9.42 0.87 -5.11
CA VAL A 46 8.96 -0.23 -5.97
C VAL A 46 7.87 -1.03 -5.27
N CYS A 47 6.67 -1.09 -5.84
CA CYS A 47 5.55 -1.83 -5.30
C CYS A 47 5.80 -3.35 -5.39
N VAL A 48 5.64 -4.05 -4.28
CA VAL A 48 5.80 -5.52 -4.18
C VAL A 48 4.55 -6.21 -3.65
N GLY A 49 3.56 -5.45 -3.20
CA GLY A 49 2.27 -5.97 -2.76
C GLY A 49 1.18 -4.91 -2.83
N ALA A 50 -0.04 -5.34 -3.10
CA ALA A 50 -1.22 -4.47 -3.11
C ALA A 50 -2.38 -5.20 -2.46
N PHE A 51 -2.97 -4.56 -1.45
CA PHE A 51 -3.92 -5.20 -0.55
C PHE A 51 -5.15 -4.31 -0.32
N GLU A 52 -6.30 -4.95 -0.23
CA GLU A 52 -7.52 -4.42 0.37
C GLU A 52 -7.41 -4.59 1.87
N ILE A 53 -7.72 -3.55 2.63
CA ILE A 53 -7.79 -3.63 4.08
C ILE A 53 -9.23 -4.01 4.44
N ARG A 54 -9.41 -5.21 4.99
CA ARG A 54 -10.72 -5.73 5.42
C ARG A 54 -11.05 -5.34 6.85
N GLY A 55 -10.02 -5.07 7.64
CA GLY A 55 -10.15 -4.62 9.02
C GLY A 55 -8.84 -4.03 9.52
N SER A 56 -8.93 -3.20 10.56
CA SER A 56 -7.77 -2.69 11.26
C SER A 56 -7.98 -2.77 12.75
N ARG A 57 -6.92 -3.11 13.49
CA ARG A 57 -6.92 -3.16 14.95
C ARG A 57 -5.73 -2.36 15.46
N SER A 58 -6.00 -1.41 16.36
CA SER A 58 -4.92 -0.76 17.10
C SER A 58 -4.37 -1.74 18.14
N ASP A 59 -3.06 -1.91 18.16
CA ASP A 59 -2.37 -2.66 19.20
C ASP A 59 -1.95 -1.67 20.30
N ASP A 60 -2.74 -1.65 21.38
CA ASP A 60 -2.55 -0.76 22.53
C ASP A 60 -1.17 -0.99 23.21
N GLY A 61 -0.68 -2.23 23.16
CA GLY A 61 0.63 -2.63 23.70
C GLY A 61 1.85 -2.18 22.87
N SER A 62 1.66 -1.73 21.62
CA SER A 62 2.75 -1.35 20.71
C SER A 62 2.87 0.16 20.47
N GLY A 63 2.26 0.99 21.31
CA GLY A 63 2.42 2.45 21.25
C GLY A 63 1.73 3.09 20.05
N GLY A 64 0.48 2.68 19.77
CA GLY A 64 -0.35 3.26 18.71
C GLY A 64 -0.01 2.76 17.31
N LYS A 65 0.39 1.50 17.19
CA LYS A 65 0.58 0.82 15.91
C LYS A 65 -0.68 0.07 15.49
N TYR A 66 -0.90 -0.06 14.20
CA TYR A 66 -2.03 -0.75 13.62
C TYR A 66 -1.61 -2.08 13.01
N LEU A 67 -2.47 -3.07 13.22
CA LEU A 67 -2.51 -4.33 12.50
C LEU A 67 -3.62 -4.26 11.46
N PHE A 68 -3.35 -4.78 10.28
CA PHE A 68 -4.31 -4.79 9.18
C PHE A 68 -4.65 -6.22 8.80
N ASP A 69 -5.94 -6.50 8.65
CA ASP A 69 -6.44 -7.68 7.97
C ASP A 69 -6.43 -7.40 6.47
N LEU A 70 -5.64 -8.18 5.72
CA LEU A 70 -5.31 -7.89 4.32
C LEU A 70 -5.83 -8.98 3.40
N ALA A 71 -6.40 -8.56 2.28
CA ALA A 71 -6.72 -9.44 1.15
C ALA A 71 -6.05 -8.91 -0.13
N PRO A 72 -5.69 -9.75 -1.11
CA PRO A 72 -5.09 -9.27 -2.35
C PRO A 72 -5.99 -8.30 -3.13
N ALA A 73 -5.53 -7.06 -3.37
CA ALA A 73 -6.25 -6.07 -4.15
C ALA A 73 -6.09 -6.33 -5.66
N ARG A 74 -6.97 -7.14 -6.24
CA ARG A 74 -6.90 -7.53 -7.66
C ARG A 74 -6.83 -6.33 -8.60
N ARG A 75 -7.54 -5.24 -8.28
CA ARG A 75 -7.56 -4.00 -9.06
C ARG A 75 -6.19 -3.32 -9.18
N PHE A 76 -5.28 -3.56 -8.25
CA PHE A 76 -3.95 -2.94 -8.22
C PHE A 76 -2.81 -3.89 -8.54
N ARG A 77 -3.11 -5.08 -9.09
CA ARG A 77 -2.08 -6.01 -9.55
C ARG A 77 -1.14 -5.42 -10.59
N TRP A 78 -1.64 -4.47 -11.40
CA TRP A 78 -0.84 -3.77 -12.41
C TRP A 78 0.29 -2.93 -11.79
N ALA A 79 0.19 -2.56 -10.51
CA ALA A 79 1.18 -1.72 -9.84
C ALA A 79 2.42 -2.51 -9.40
N LEU A 80 2.33 -3.84 -9.28
CA LEU A 80 3.43 -4.68 -8.83
C LEU A 80 4.65 -4.55 -9.76
N GLY A 81 5.83 -4.40 -9.19
CA GLY A 81 7.09 -4.14 -9.91
C GLY A 81 7.27 -2.70 -10.39
N ARG A 82 6.26 -1.82 -10.23
CA ARG A 82 6.34 -0.42 -10.65
C ARG A 82 6.69 0.49 -9.49
N ARG A 83 7.35 1.62 -9.78
CA ARG A 83 7.64 2.64 -8.77
C ARG A 83 6.38 3.45 -8.47
N LEU A 84 6.03 3.50 -7.18
CA LEU A 84 4.93 4.28 -6.64
C LEU A 84 5.30 5.77 -6.62
N PRO A 85 4.36 6.67 -6.95
CA PRO A 85 4.53 8.12 -6.78
C PRO A 85 4.42 8.47 -5.29
N LEU A 86 5.41 8.08 -4.49
CA LEU A 86 5.39 8.32 -3.05
C LEU A 86 5.75 9.78 -2.75
N PRO A 87 5.11 10.41 -1.75
CA PRO A 87 5.56 11.70 -1.25
C PRO A 87 7.01 11.61 -0.75
N PRO A 88 7.83 12.67 -0.90
CA PRO A 88 9.21 12.66 -0.45
C PRO A 88 9.31 12.44 1.06
N GLY A 89 10.37 11.77 1.50
CA GLY A 89 10.63 11.51 2.91
C GLY A 89 11.25 10.16 3.18
N ARG A 90 11.58 9.91 4.46
CA ARG A 90 12.16 8.63 4.94
C ARG A 90 11.18 7.80 5.78
N ASN A 91 9.94 8.27 5.98
CA ASN A 91 8.97 7.54 6.78
C ASN A 91 8.63 6.21 6.06
N PRO A 92 8.79 5.06 6.72
CA PRO A 92 8.42 3.77 6.15
C PRO A 92 6.90 3.61 6.03
N ALA A 93 6.08 4.36 6.78
CA ALA A 93 4.64 4.42 6.63
C ALA A 93 4.23 5.73 5.97
N ARG A 94 3.58 5.67 4.81
CA ARG A 94 3.19 6.82 3.98
C ARG A 94 1.71 6.75 3.63
N ILE A 95 1.20 7.89 3.18
CA ILE A 95 -0.17 8.05 2.73
C ILE A 95 -0.11 8.59 1.30
N LEU A 96 -0.71 7.87 0.35
CA LEU A 96 -0.95 8.42 -0.97
C LEU A 96 -2.26 9.21 -0.90
N THR A 97 -2.15 10.53 -1.02
CA THR A 97 -3.26 11.49 -1.08
C THR A 97 -2.97 12.57 -2.13
N GLY A 98 -4.01 13.34 -2.48
CA GLY A 98 -3.87 14.48 -3.39
C GLY A 98 -3.26 14.09 -4.74
N GLN A 99 -2.21 14.81 -5.15
CA GLN A 99 -1.53 14.61 -6.43
C GLN A 99 -0.94 13.20 -6.55
N HIS A 100 -0.24 12.71 -5.53
CA HIS A 100 0.37 11.37 -5.53
C HIS A 100 -0.65 10.24 -5.73
N LEU A 101 -1.82 10.37 -5.09
CA LEU A 101 -2.91 9.40 -5.29
C LEU A 101 -3.45 9.47 -6.72
N ARG A 102 -3.65 10.68 -7.25
CA ARG A 102 -4.13 10.87 -8.62
C ARG A 102 -3.16 10.32 -9.64
N GLU A 103 -1.86 10.58 -9.50
CA GLU A 103 -0.81 10.05 -10.36
C GLU A 103 -0.77 8.52 -10.31
N PHE A 104 -0.93 7.93 -9.13
CA PHE A 104 -1.02 6.47 -9.01
C PHE A 104 -2.23 5.93 -9.77
N LEU A 105 -3.40 6.52 -9.59
CA LEU A 105 -4.63 6.04 -10.24
C LEU A 105 -4.60 6.26 -11.76
N ASP A 106 -4.02 7.36 -12.25
CA ASP A 106 -3.91 7.62 -13.69
C ASP A 106 -2.86 6.72 -14.37
N ALA A 107 -1.86 6.25 -13.63
CA ALA A 107 -0.88 5.28 -14.11
C ALA A 107 -1.46 3.87 -14.29
N GLU A 108 -2.70 3.61 -13.86
CA GLU A 108 -3.41 2.39 -14.19
C GLU A 108 -3.47 2.25 -15.70
N PRO A 109 -2.96 1.14 -16.28
CA PRO A 109 -3.10 0.93 -17.71
C PRO A 109 -4.59 0.87 -18.02
N ARG A 110 -5.11 1.94 -18.63
CA ARG A 110 -6.47 1.93 -19.19
C ARG A 110 -6.50 0.71 -20.08
N ARG A 111 -7.35 -0.26 -19.77
CA ARG A 111 -7.69 -1.31 -20.72
C ARG A 111 -8.00 -0.56 -22.01
N ALA A 112 -7.11 -0.68 -23.00
CA ALA A 112 -7.45 -0.34 -24.35
C ALA A 112 -8.66 -1.20 -24.62
N PHE A 113 -9.85 -0.60 -24.58
CA PHE A 113 -11.01 -1.22 -25.18
C PHE A 113 -10.58 -1.47 -26.61
N GLY A 114 -10.30 -2.74 -26.92
CA GLY A 114 -10.23 -3.17 -28.30
C GLY A 114 -11.59 -2.83 -28.89
N THR A 115 -11.66 -1.72 -29.60
CA THR A 115 -12.55 -1.60 -30.75
C THR A 115 -12.06 -2.64 -31.76
N GLY A 116 -12.39 -3.90 -31.48
CA GLY A 116 -12.53 -4.92 -32.49
C GLY A 116 -13.81 -4.60 -33.23
N GLN A 117 -13.67 -3.80 -34.28
CA GLN A 117 -14.62 -3.73 -35.36
C GLN A 117 -13.80 -4.01 -36.62
N ASP A 118 -13.77 -5.27 -37.02
CA ASP A 118 -13.51 -5.74 -38.38
C ASP A 118 -14.73 -6.55 -38.80
#